data_AF-A0A949YTH2-F1
#
_entry.id   AF-A0A949YTH2-F1
#
_cell.length_a   1.000
_cell.length_b   1.000
_cell.length_c   1.000
_cell.angle_alpha   90.00
_cell.angle_beta   90.00
_cell.angle_gamma   90.00
#
_symmetry.space_group_name_H-M   'P 1'
#
loop_
_entity.id
_entity.type
_entity.pdbx_description
1 polymer ?
#
loop_
_entity_poly.entity_id
_entity_poly.type
_entity_poly.pdbx_seq_one_letter_code
_entity_poly.pdbx_strand_id
1 'polypeptide(L)' 'MLGLFRDQMMIAGQTEEELYEALSLPRIAPEPREDRGQIEAAAASNPPKLITRRDLRSDPHGHSAYTDGRASIEEMVST' A
#
# COMPACT_ATOMS: atom_id res chain seq x y z
N MET A 1 -27.05 6.10 -5.82
CA MET A 1 -25.71 6.62 -6.14
C MET A 1 -24.86 6.44 -4.89
N LEU A 2 -23.68 5.82 -4.97
CA LEU A 2 -22.78 5.60 -3.83
C LEU A 2 -21.75 6.73 -3.80
N GLY A 3 -21.41 7.24 -2.61
CA GLY A 3 -20.48 8.35 -2.44
C GLY A 3 -20.58 8.97 -1.04
N LEU A 4 -19.82 10.03 -0.80
CA LEU A 4 -19.94 10.85 0.41
C LEU A 4 -20.99 11.95 0.17
N PHE A 5 -21.93 12.09 1.10
CA PHE A 5 -23.04 13.03 0.98
C PHE A 5 -23.05 14.03 2.13
N ARG A 6 -23.47 15.25 1.82
CA ARG A 6 -23.95 16.23 2.79
C ARG A 6 -25.42 16.49 2.48
N ASP A 7 -26.30 16.11 3.40
CA ASP A 7 -27.74 16.03 3.16
C ASP A 7 -28.06 15.17 1.93
N GLN A 8 -28.67 15.74 0.89
CA GLN A 8 -28.98 15.06 -0.36
C GLN A 8 -27.96 15.33 -1.48
N MET A 9 -26.92 16.13 -1.20
CA MET A 9 -25.90 16.49 -2.18
C MET A 9 -24.69 15.58 -2.05
N MET A 10 -24.29 14.94 -3.15
CA MET A 10 -23.02 14.21 -3.20
C MET A 10 -21.86 15.21 -3.27
N ILE A 11 -20.87 15.04 -2.39
CA ILE A 11 -19.70 15.93 -2.28
C ILE A 11 -18.38 15.27 -2.71
N ALA A 12 -18.31 13.94 -2.75
CA ALA A 12 -17.16 13.18 -3.24
C ALA A 12 -17.57 11.75 -3.61
N GLY A 13 -16.84 11.10 -4.52
CA GLY A 13 -17.05 9.67 -4.80
C GLY A 13 -16.62 9.17 -6.18
N GLN A 14 -16.02 10.00 -7.03
CA GLN A 14 -15.47 9.51 -8.30
C GLN A 14 -14.15 8.78 -8.10
N THR A 15 -13.36 9.21 -7.11
CA THR A 15 -12.08 8.60 -6.76
C THR A 15 -11.98 8.38 -5.26
N GLU A 16 -11.01 7.54 -4.86
CA GLU A 16 -10.71 7.32 -3.45
C GLU A 16 -10.07 8.56 -2.83
N GLU A 17 -9.22 9.26 -3.59
CA GLU A 17 -8.61 10.54 -3.22
C GLU A 17 -9.65 11.58 -2.80
N GLU A 18 -10.70 11.76 -3.63
CA GLU A 18 -11.78 12.70 -3.33
C GLU A 18 -12.45 12.41 -1.98
N LEU A 19 -12.61 11.12 -1.64
CA LEU A 19 -13.22 10.73 -0.36
C LEU A 19 -12.34 11.10 0.82
N TYR A 20 -11.03 10.83 0.75
CA TYR A 20 -10.09 11.19 1.81
C TYR A 20 -9.96 12.72 1.96
N GLU A 21 -9.86 13.45 0.85
CA GLU A 21 -9.80 14.91 0.86
C GLU A 21 -11.06 15.54 1.47
N ALA A 22 -12.25 15.05 1.09
CA ALA A 22 -13.52 15.53 1.64
C ALA A 22 -13.67 15.23 3.15
N LEU A 23 -12.96 14.21 3.65
CA LEU A 23 -12.84 13.88 5.08
C LEU A 23 -11.68 14.60 5.78
N SER A 24 -10.96 15.49 5.09
CA SER A 24 -9.77 16.19 5.62
C SER A 24 -8.66 15.26 6.10
N LEU A 25 -8.52 14.10 5.44
CA LEU A 25 -7.48 13.12 5.70
C LEU A 25 -6.57 13.01 4.49
N PRO A 26 -5.24 12.80 4.67
CA PRO A 26 -4.41 12.36 3.56
C PRO A 26 -4.85 10.97 3.11
N ARG A 27 -4.65 10.64 1.83
CA ARG A 27 -4.92 9.29 1.32
C ARG A 27 -4.07 8.28 2.09
N ILE A 28 -4.74 7.34 2.76
CA ILE A 28 -4.10 6.19 3.41
C ILE A 28 -4.04 5.06 2.40
N ALA A 29 -2.87 4.46 2.18
CA ALA A 29 -2.76 3.30 1.29
C ALA A 29 -3.65 2.13 1.78
N PRO A 30 -4.07 1.19 0.91
CA PRO A 30 -4.93 0.07 1.30
C PRO A 30 -4.35 -0.84 2.38
N GLU A 31 -3.05 -1.13 2.33
CA GLU A 31 -2.36 -2.14 3.13
C GLU A 31 -2.46 -1.93 4.66
N PRO A 32 -2.35 -0.71 5.22
CA PRO A 32 -2.48 -0.49 6.67
C PRO A 32 -3.92 -0.33 7.19
N ARG A 33 -4.98 -0.50 6.39
CA ARG A 33 -6.38 -0.19 6.77
C ARG A 33 -7.03 -1.27 7.66
N GLU A 34 -6.43 -1.52 8.82
CA GLU A 34 -6.76 -2.63 9.72
C GLU A 34 -7.19 -2.17 11.13
N ASP A 35 -7.55 -0.89 11.27
CA ASP A 35 -7.97 -0.27 12.54
C ASP A 35 -6.90 -0.39 13.67
N ARG A 36 -5.66 -0.05 13.35
CA ARG A 36 -4.48 -0.15 14.23
C ARG A 36 -3.75 1.17 14.47
N GLY A 37 -4.44 2.31 14.33
CA GLY A 37 -3.83 3.64 14.53
C GLY A 37 -3.49 4.39 13.26
N GLN A 38 -3.81 3.84 12.07
CA GLN A 38 -3.50 4.46 10.79
C GLN A 38 -4.28 5.76 10.53
N ILE A 39 -5.49 5.89 11.09
CA ILE A 39 -6.31 7.11 10.94
C ILE A 39 -5.73 8.23 11.78
N GLU A 40 -5.35 7.95 13.03
CA GLU A 40 -4.73 8.89 13.95
C GLU A 40 -3.39 9.39 13.40
N ALA A 41 -2.57 8.48 12.86
CA ALA A 41 -1.30 8.84 12.24
C ALA A 41 -1.50 9.72 10.99
N ALA A 42 -2.52 9.42 10.18
CA ALA A 42 -2.89 10.23 9.02
C ALA A 42 -3.40 11.62 9.41
N ALA A 43 -4.28 11.71 10.43
CA ALA A 43 -4.81 12.96 10.95
C ALA A 43 -3.72 13.84 11.60
N ALA A 44 -2.71 13.22 12.20
CA ALA A 44 -1.54 13.90 12.74
C ALA A 44 -0.48 14.27 11.67
N SER A 45 -0.77 14.07 10.39
CA SER A 45 0.15 14.29 9.27
C SER A 45 1.51 13.57 9.42
N ASN A 46 1.52 12.42 10.11
CA ASN A 46 2.73 11.63 10.36
C ASN A 46 2.51 10.12 10.11
N PRO A 47 1.99 9.71 8.94
CA PRO A 47 1.85 8.30 8.62
C PRO A 47 3.24 7.65 8.41
N PRO A 48 3.38 6.35 8.73
CA PRO A 48 4.63 5.64 8.46
C PRO A 48 4.91 5.58 6.96
N LYS A 49 6.19 5.72 6.59
CA LYS A 49 6.62 5.53 5.20
C LYS A 49 6.59 4.05 4.85
N LEU A 50 5.76 3.68 3.88
CA LEU A 50 5.74 2.31 3.36
C LEU A 50 6.97 2.05 2.49
N ILE A 51 7.51 0.83 2.61
CA ILE A 51 8.55 0.34 1.71
C ILE A 51 7.96 0.13 0.31
N THR A 52 8.79 0.33 -0.70
CA THR A 52 8.44 0.10 -2.10
C THR A 52 9.38 -0.94 -2.70
N ARG A 53 9.05 -1.45 -3.90
CA ARG A 53 9.95 -2.35 -4.64
C ARG A 53 11.33 -1.75 -4.87
N ARG A 54 11.46 -0.42 -4.94
CA ARG A 54 12.74 0.27 -5.12
C ARG A 54 13.63 0.24 -3.87
N ASP A 55 13.04 0.01 -2.70
CA ASP A 55 13.78 -0.08 -1.44
C ASP A 55 14.38 -1.49 -1.23
N LEU A 56 13.93 -2.50 -2.01
CA LEU A 56 14.45 -3.86 -1.98
C LEU A 56 15.78 -3.94 -2.73
N ARG A 57 16.84 -4.38 -2.06
CA ARG A 57 18.21 -4.46 -2.61
C ARG A 57 18.61 -5.86 -3.08
N SER A 58 17.97 -6.88 -2.52
CA SER A 58 18.26 -8.28 -2.81
C SER A 58 17.08 -9.15 -2.38
N ASP A 59 17.05 -10.37 -2.91
CA ASP A 59 16.22 -11.47 -2.40
C ASP A 59 17.15 -12.47 -1.68
N PRO A 60 17.17 -12.50 -0.34
CA PRO A 60 18.11 -13.34 0.41
C PRO A 60 17.66 -14.80 0.52
N HIS A 61 16.45 -15.15 0.08
CA HIS A 61 15.92 -16.50 0.21
C HIS A 61 15.35 -16.98 -1.12
N GLY A 62 16.16 -17.72 -1.86
CA GLY A 62 15.73 -18.50 -3.02
C GLY A 62 16.13 -19.97 -2.88
N HIS A 63 15.38 -20.86 -3.52
CA HIS A 63 15.70 -22.28 -3.61
C HIS A 63 16.32 -22.56 -4.99
N SER A 64 17.42 -23.30 -5.01
CA SER A 64 18.13 -23.69 -6.25
C SER A 64 18.00 -25.19 -6.51
N ALA A 65 18.49 -25.64 -7.67
CA ALA A 65 18.55 -27.06 -8.03
C ALA A 65 19.42 -27.92 -7.07
N TYR A 66 20.15 -27.30 -6.14
CA TYR A 66 20.85 -28.01 -5.06
C TYR A 66 19.89 -28.65 -4.04
N THR A 67 18.65 -28.15 -3.95
CA THR A 67 17.61 -28.72 -3.09
C THR A 67 16.36 -29.05 -3.91
N ASP A 68 15.40 -28.14 -3.95
CA ASP A 68 14.04 -28.27 -4.46
C ASP A 68 13.65 -27.11 -5.38
N GLY A 69 14.61 -26.22 -5.68
CA GLY A 69 14.49 -25.22 -6.72
C GLY A 69 14.67 -25.81 -8.12
N ARG A 70 14.31 -25.02 -9.13
CA ARG A 70 14.39 -25.44 -10.55
C ARG A 70 15.55 -24.80 -11.32
N ALA A 71 16.05 -23.67 -10.85
CA ALA A 71 17.13 -22.92 -11.48
C ALA A 71 18.49 -23.29 -10.85
N SER A 72 19.53 -23.31 -11.66
CA SER A 72 20.91 -23.23 -11.20
C SER A 72 21.20 -21.87 -10.54
N ILE A 73 22.29 -21.78 -9.78
CA ILE A 73 22.67 -20.51 -9.13
C ILE A 73 23.03 -19.45 -10.18
N GLU A 74 23.66 -19.87 -11.27
CA GLU A 74 24.01 -19.02 -12.40
C GLU A 74 22.77 -18.41 -13.06
N GLU A 75 21.73 -19.21 -13.28
CA GLU A 75 20.44 -18.72 -13.79
C GLU A 75 19.80 -17.72 -12.83
N MET A 76 19.82 -17.98 -11.52
CA MET A 76 19.25 -17.09 -10.50
C MET A 76 19.97 -15.73 -10.36
N VAL A 77 21.27 -15.67 -10.64
CA VAL A 77 22.04 -14.41 -10.60
C VAL A 77 21.82 -13.58 -11.87
N SER A 78 21.44 -14.22 -12.97
CA SER A 78 21.28 -13.58 -14.28
C SER A 78 19.96 -12.84 -14.50
N THR A 79 19.03 -12.92 -13.54
CA THR A 79 17.70 -12.27 -13.56
C THR A 79 17.69 -10.84 -13.05
#